data_AF-A0A5K1HJK2-F1
#
_entry.id   AF-A0A5K1HJK2-F1
#
_cell.length_a   1.000
_cell.length_b   1.000
_cell.length_c   1.000
_cell.angle_alpha   90.00
_cell.angle_beta   90.00
_cell.angle_gamma   90.00
#
_symmetry.space_group_name_H-M   'P 1'
#
loop_
_entity.id
_entity.type
_entity.pdbx_description
1 polymer ?
#
loop_
_entity_poly.entity_id
_entity_poly.type
_entity_poly.pdbx_seq_one_letter_code
_entity_poly.pdbx_strand_id
1 'polypeptide(L)'
;MLVASGFPLPKKQSEINKKGSAIEVRIYAEDPFNGFLPGNGKLKYLREPAENEGVRIETGVRDKDVISTFYDPMIAKLITYSATRSESIDLMRQALKDYRIVGLNNNLKFLKRVFDTLSSTRGTMTPASSSRTSILC
;
A
#
# COMPACT_ATOMS: atom_id res chain seq x y z
N MET A 1 4.14 22.95 2.22
CA MET A 1 4.98 24.14 1.94
C MET A 1 4.37 25.44 2.44
N LEU A 2 3.07 25.71 2.25
CA LEU A 2 2.44 26.98 2.70
C LEU A 2 2.71 27.35 4.16
N VAL A 3 2.57 26.41 5.10
CA VAL A 3 2.89 26.66 6.53
C VAL A 3 4.37 26.99 6.74
N ALA A 4 5.28 26.29 6.05
CA ALA A 4 6.71 26.57 6.09
C ALA A 4 7.06 27.95 5.49
N SER A 5 6.26 28.43 4.53
CA SER A 5 6.34 29.80 3.99
C SER A 5 5.67 30.84 4.89
N GLY A 6 5.23 30.48 6.10
CA GLY A 6 4.65 31.39 7.09
C GLY A 6 3.13 31.56 7.02
N PHE A 7 2.43 30.84 6.13
CA PHE A 7 0.96 30.93 6.06
C PHE A 7 0.29 30.16 7.21
N PRO A 8 -0.84 30.67 7.75
CA PRO A 8 -1.60 29.96 8.78
C PRO A 8 -2.31 28.71 8.24
N LEU A 9 -2.80 27.87 9.13
CA LEU A 9 -3.66 26.75 8.76
C LEU A 9 -5.01 27.28 8.22
N PRO A 10 -5.49 26.80 7.06
CA PRO A 10 -6.65 27.38 6.40
C PRO A 10 -8.01 26.98 7.00
N LYS A 11 -8.03 26.02 7.94
CA LYS A 11 -9.26 25.46 8.52
C LYS A 11 -9.12 25.22 10.01
N LYS A 12 -10.20 25.44 10.75
CA LYS A 12 -10.37 25.01 12.15
C LYS A 12 -10.76 23.53 12.21
N GLN A 13 -10.58 22.92 13.38
CA GLN A 13 -10.90 21.51 13.61
C GLN A 13 -12.35 21.15 13.25
N SER A 14 -13.30 22.05 13.53
CA SER A 14 -14.74 21.86 13.23
C SER A 14 -15.06 21.84 11.73
N GLU A 15 -14.15 22.33 10.88
CA GLU A 15 -14.33 22.39 9.43
C GLU A 15 -13.73 21.16 8.71
N ILE A 16 -13.10 20.26 9.47
CA ILE A 16 -12.49 19.03 8.96
C ILE A 16 -13.55 17.92 8.96
N ASN A 17 -14.06 17.61 7.77
CA ASN A 17 -15.01 16.52 7.56
C ASN A 17 -14.28 15.25 7.12
N LYS A 18 -14.52 14.13 7.81
CA LYS A 18 -14.07 12.80 7.38
C LYS A 18 -15.06 12.29 6.33
N LYS A 19 -14.58 12.01 5.11
CA LYS A 19 -15.40 11.52 4.00
C LYS A 19 -14.78 10.26 3.42
N GLY A 20 -15.60 9.21 3.28
CA GLY A 20 -15.16 7.95 2.69
C GLY A 20 -14.20 7.17 3.57
N SER A 21 -13.50 6.22 2.95
CA SER A 21 -12.48 5.38 3.58
C SER A 21 -11.29 5.21 2.63
N ALA A 22 -10.08 5.39 3.15
CA ALA A 22 -8.86 5.10 2.42
C ALA A 22 -8.15 3.89 3.04
N ILE A 23 -7.44 3.12 2.21
CA ILE A 23 -6.56 2.04 2.68
C ILE A 23 -5.23 2.18 1.95
N GLU A 24 -4.14 2.25 2.71
CA GLU A 24 -2.76 2.20 2.19
C GLU A 24 -2.14 0.84 2.50
N VAL A 25 -1.43 0.29 1.52
CA VAL A 25 -0.49 -0.83 1.71
C VAL A 25 0.88 -0.46 1.17
N ARG A 26 1.93 -0.98 1.82
CA ARG A 26 3.30 -0.83 1.36
C ARG A 26 3.77 -2.10 0.66
N ILE A 27 4.19 -1.93 -0.58
CA ILE A 27 4.78 -2.99 -1.39
C ILE A 27 6.27 -3.00 -1.10
N TYR A 28 6.76 -4.09 -0.52
CA TYR A 28 8.15 -4.28 -0.14
C TYR A 28 8.81 -5.35 -0.99
N ALA A 29 10.08 -5.14 -1.33
CA ALA A 29 11.00 -6.20 -1.70
C ALA A 29 11.37 -6.97 -0.42
N GLU A 30 10.52 -7.91 -0.02
CA GLU A 30 10.72 -8.78 1.14
C GLU A 30 10.16 -10.18 0.86
N ASP A 31 10.60 -11.19 1.61
CA ASP A 31 10.09 -12.55 1.49
C ASP A 31 9.22 -12.95 2.69
N PRO A 32 7.88 -12.83 2.61
CA PRO A 32 6.98 -13.22 3.69
C PRO A 32 7.05 -14.70 4.08
N PHE A 33 7.52 -15.57 3.17
CA PHE A 33 7.63 -17.01 3.42
C PHE A 33 8.95 -17.39 4.07
N ASN A 34 9.89 -16.45 4.14
CA ASN A 34 11.18 -16.61 4.78
C ASN A 34 11.40 -15.52 5.84
N GLY A 35 10.39 -15.31 6.70
CA GLY A 35 10.50 -14.41 7.86
C GLY A 35 10.54 -12.91 7.52
N PHE A 36 10.00 -12.50 6.36
CA PHE A 36 10.03 -11.11 5.87
C PHE A 36 11.45 -10.57 5.72
N LEU A 37 12.38 -11.43 5.32
CA LEU A 37 13.75 -11.00 5.03
C LEU A 37 13.74 -9.98 3.88
N PRO A 38 14.47 -8.85 4.02
CA PRO A 38 14.53 -7.84 2.98
C PRO A 38 15.21 -8.44 1.74
N GLY A 39 14.57 -8.22 0.60
CA GLY A 39 15.09 -8.56 -0.72
C GLY A 39 15.82 -7.40 -1.34
N ASN A 40 16.84 -7.71 -2.14
CA ASN A 40 17.58 -6.77 -2.96
C ASN A 40 17.78 -7.35 -4.37
N GLY A 41 18.14 -6.50 -5.32
CA GLY A 41 18.42 -6.92 -6.69
C GLY A 41 17.58 -6.20 -7.73
N LYS A 42 17.65 -6.68 -8.97
CA LYS A 42 17.09 -6.00 -10.13
C LYS A 42 15.63 -6.37 -10.36
N LEU A 43 14.78 -5.36 -10.49
CA LEU A 43 13.43 -5.53 -11.03
C LEU A 43 13.56 -5.94 -12.49
N LYS A 44 13.17 -7.17 -12.84
CA LYS A 44 13.15 -7.63 -14.23
C LYS A 44 11.92 -7.14 -14.98
N TYR A 45 10.82 -6.99 -14.24
CA TYR A 45 9.57 -6.48 -14.74
C TYR A 45 8.78 -5.84 -13.60
N LEU A 46 8.33 -4.61 -13.80
CA LEU A 46 7.40 -3.89 -12.95
C LEU A 46 6.21 -3.42 -13.79
N ARG A 47 5.01 -3.83 -13.40
CA ARG A 47 3.76 -3.25 -13.90
C ARG A 47 2.85 -2.92 -12.73
N GLU A 48 2.54 -1.66 -12.62
CA GLU A 48 1.64 -1.10 -11.62
C GLU A 48 0.19 -1.13 -12.14
N PRO A 49 -0.84 -1.17 -11.27
CA PRO A 49 -2.21 -0.96 -11.68
C PRO A 49 -2.40 0.45 -12.25
N ALA A 50 -3.42 0.65 -13.08
CA ALA A 50 -3.73 1.97 -13.59
C ALA A 50 -4.25 2.88 -12.46
N GLU A 51 -3.66 4.06 -12.32
CA GLU A 51 -4.18 5.08 -11.42
C GLU A 51 -5.52 5.61 -11.93
N ASN A 52 -6.42 5.91 -10.99
CA ASN A 52 -7.72 6.52 -11.24
C ASN A 52 -8.18 7.23 -9.96
N GLU A 53 -9.40 7.77 -9.94
CA GLU A 53 -9.94 8.51 -8.79
C GLU A 53 -9.92 7.70 -7.48
N GLY A 54 -10.01 6.37 -7.55
CA GLY A 54 -10.03 5.47 -6.40
C GLY A 54 -8.72 4.69 -6.17
N VAL A 55 -7.70 4.84 -7.03
CA VAL A 55 -6.42 4.11 -6.96
C VAL A 55 -5.27 5.07 -7.19
N ARG A 56 -4.39 5.20 -6.21
CA ARG A 56 -3.19 6.05 -6.26
C ARG A 56 -1.96 5.26 -5.90
N ILE A 57 -0.86 5.56 -6.58
CA ILE A 57 0.44 4.91 -6.39
C ILE A 57 1.49 5.96 -6.08
N GLU A 58 2.24 5.74 -5.01
CA GLU A 58 3.44 6.50 -4.71
C GLU A 58 4.64 5.57 -4.83
N THR A 59 5.43 5.69 -5.90
CA THR A 59 6.63 4.89 -6.11
C THR A 59 7.86 5.77 -6.31
N GLY A 60 9.01 5.28 -5.80
CA GLY A 60 10.33 5.85 -6.05
C GLY A 60 11.18 5.00 -7.00
N VAL A 61 10.63 3.93 -7.57
CA VAL A 61 11.34 2.97 -8.42
C VAL A 61 10.65 2.81 -9.76
N ARG A 62 11.39 2.35 -10.76
CA ARG A 62 10.92 2.14 -12.13
C ARG A 62 11.22 0.72 -12.58
N ASP A 63 10.57 0.32 -13.67
CA ASP A 63 10.92 -0.93 -14.34
C ASP A 63 12.42 -0.96 -14.64
N LYS A 64 13.07 -2.10 -14.37
CA LYS A 64 14.53 -2.33 -14.52
C LYS A 64 15.45 -1.70 -13.47
N ASP A 65 14.91 -1.00 -12.46
CA ASP A 65 15.72 -0.48 -11.35
C ASP A 65 16.30 -1.59 -10.46
N VAL A 66 17.32 -1.22 -9.68
CA VAL A 66 17.97 -2.09 -8.70
C VAL A 66 17.60 -1.63 -7.30
N ILE A 67 16.97 -2.52 -6.53
CA ILE A 67 16.71 -2.31 -5.10
C ILE A 67 18.00 -2.59 -4.34
N SER A 68 18.49 -1.55 -3.66
CA SER A 68 19.72 -1.58 -2.86
C SER A 68 19.48 -2.20 -1.49
N THR A 69 20.53 -2.74 -0.88
CA THR A 69 20.55 -3.18 0.53
C THR A 69 20.76 -2.03 1.51
N PHE A 70 21.14 -0.84 1.05
CA PHE A 70 21.49 0.28 1.92
C PHE A 70 20.30 1.11 2.41
N TYR A 71 19.11 0.89 1.83
CA TYR A 71 17.90 1.65 2.12
C TYR A 71 16.71 0.73 2.42
N ASP A 72 15.61 1.33 2.88
CA ASP A 72 14.35 0.62 3.05
C ASP A 72 13.92 -0.01 1.71
N PRO A 73 13.60 -1.33 1.65
CA PRO A 73 13.29 -2.03 0.40
C PRO A 73 11.88 -1.71 -0.14
N MET A 74 11.34 -0.51 0.14
CA MET A 74 10.01 -0.10 -0.28
C MET A 74 9.99 0.15 -1.80
N ILE A 75 9.09 -0.54 -2.48
CA ILE A 75 8.87 -0.42 -3.93
C ILE A 75 7.84 0.67 -4.18
N ALA A 76 6.69 0.60 -3.52
CA ALA A 76 5.61 1.55 -3.69
C ALA A 76 4.67 1.58 -2.48
N LYS A 77 3.93 2.67 -2.32
CA LYS A 77 2.67 2.68 -1.59
C LYS A 77 1.54 2.57 -2.59
N LEU A 78 0.61 1.65 -2.32
CA LEU A 78 -0.64 1.54 -3.06
C LEU A 78 -1.75 2.00 -2.15
N ILE A 79 -2.49 3.02 -2.57
CA ILE A 79 -3.57 3.63 -1.81
C ILE A 79 -4.86 3.47 -2.60
N THR A 80 -5.93 3.08 -1.91
CA THR A 80 -7.28 3.07 -2.48
C THR A 80 -8.23 3.93 -1.66
N TYR A 81 -9.21 4.54 -2.32
CA TYR A 81 -10.20 5.39 -1.70
C TYR A 81 -11.58 5.16 -2.31
N SER A 82 -12.61 5.18 -1.46
CA SER A 82 -14.02 5.12 -1.87
C SER A 82 -14.94 5.64 -0.78
N ALA A 83 -16.26 5.59 -1.01
CA ALA A 83 -17.26 6.06 -0.06
C ALA A 83 -17.36 5.18 1.19
N THR A 84 -17.05 3.88 1.08
CA THR A 84 -17.14 2.93 2.20
C THR A 84 -15.88 2.10 2.35
N ARG A 85 -15.64 1.59 3.58
CA ARG A 85 -14.48 0.74 3.84
C ARG A 85 -14.49 -0.55 3.02
N SER A 86 -15.66 -1.15 2.79
CA SER A 86 -15.82 -2.36 1.98
C SER A 86 -15.44 -2.13 0.53
N GLU A 87 -15.90 -1.03 -0.05
CA GLU A 87 -15.55 -0.65 -1.43
C GLU A 87 -14.04 -0.43 -1.58
N SER A 88 -13.38 0.21 -0.60
CA SER A 88 -11.93 0.39 -0.62
C SER A 88 -11.16 -0.94 -0.52
N ILE A 89 -11.66 -1.91 0.25
CA ILE A 89 -11.09 -3.28 0.27
C ILE A 89 -11.19 -3.91 -1.11
N ASP A 90 -12.36 -3.81 -1.75
CA ASP A 90 -12.59 -4.42 -3.06
C ASP A 90 -11.75 -3.77 -4.17
N LEU A 91 -11.61 -2.44 -4.14
CA LEU A 91 -10.69 -1.71 -5.01
C LEU A 91 -9.25 -2.14 -4.78
N MET A 92 -8.81 -2.25 -3.51
CA MET A 92 -7.45 -2.70 -3.19
C MET A 92 -7.18 -4.12 -3.70
N ARG A 93 -8.16 -5.02 -3.56
CA ARG A 93 -8.07 -6.39 -4.07
C ARG A 93 -7.91 -6.42 -5.60
N GLN A 94 -8.65 -5.58 -6.32
CA GLN A 94 -8.53 -5.45 -7.77
C GLN A 94 -7.16 -4.86 -8.18
N ALA A 95 -6.75 -3.76 -7.54
CA ALA A 95 -5.47 -3.12 -7.81
C ALA A 95 -4.28 -4.06 -7.56
N LEU A 96 -4.30 -4.83 -6.46
CA LEU A 96 -3.29 -5.85 -6.18
C LEU A 96 -3.28 -6.96 -7.25
N LYS A 97 -4.45 -7.37 -7.77
CA LYS A 97 -4.55 -8.36 -8.84
C LYS A 97 -3.90 -7.91 -10.14
N ASP A 98 -3.81 -6.62 -10.40
CA ASP A 98 -3.18 -6.07 -11.60
C ASP A 98 -1.69 -5.76 -11.42
N TYR A 99 -1.23 -5.62 -10.17
CA TYR A 99 0.18 -5.40 -9.84
C TYR A 99 1.05 -6.62 -10.16
N ARG A 100 2.15 -6.43 -10.91
CA ARG A 100 3.13 -7.46 -11.27
C ARG A 100 4.55 -6.99 -10.97
N ILE A 101 5.29 -7.82 -10.24
CA ILE A 101 6.71 -7.63 -9.95
C ILE A 101 7.43 -8.95 -10.23
N VAL A 102 8.51 -8.90 -11.02
CA VAL A 102 9.37 -10.04 -11.33
C VAL A 102 10.82 -9.63 -11.10
N GLY A 103 11.64 -10.55 -10.59
CA GLY A 103 13.09 -10.37 -10.44
C GLY A 103 13.58 -10.48 -9.00
N LEU A 104 12.71 -10.26 -8.02
CA LEU A 104 13.01 -10.34 -6.59
C LEU A 104 11.77 -10.77 -5.79
N ASN A 105 12.01 -11.29 -4.58
CA ASN A 105 10.94 -11.63 -3.64
C ASN A 105 10.26 -10.37 -3.13
N ASN A 106 8.93 -10.43 -2.99
CA ASN A 106 8.12 -9.30 -2.57
C ASN A 106 6.87 -9.77 -1.80
N ASN A 107 6.22 -8.83 -1.11
CA ASN A 107 5.06 -9.12 -0.28
C ASN A 107 3.70 -9.12 -1.00
N LEU A 108 3.64 -8.97 -2.33
CA LEU A 108 2.36 -8.89 -3.05
C LEU A 108 1.46 -10.11 -2.82
N LYS A 109 2.03 -11.32 -2.77
CA LYS A 109 1.27 -12.55 -2.53
C LYS A 109 0.65 -12.56 -1.13
N PHE A 110 1.38 -12.07 -0.14
CA PHE A 110 0.89 -11.95 1.22
C PHE A 110 -0.26 -10.93 1.29
N LEU A 111 -0.07 -9.73 0.71
CA LEU A 111 -1.10 -8.70 0.67
C LEU A 111 -2.38 -9.19 -0.03
N LYS A 112 -2.26 -9.88 -1.17
CA LYS A 112 -3.42 -10.47 -1.86
C LYS A 112 -4.24 -11.37 -0.93
N ARG A 113 -3.57 -12.28 -0.21
CA ARG A 113 -4.24 -13.17 0.75
C ARG A 113 -4.93 -12.40 1.88
N VAL A 114 -4.30 -11.35 2.41
CA VAL A 114 -4.89 -10.50 3.46
C VAL A 114 -6.19 -9.87 2.95
N PHE A 115 -6.18 -9.25 1.78
CA PHE A 115 -7.38 -8.58 1.23
C PHE A 115 -8.47 -9.55 0.77
N ASP A 116 -8.11 -10.75 0.30
CA ASP A 116 -9.08 -11.81 0.03
C ASP A 116 -9.81 -12.26 1.31
N THR A 117 -9.07 -12.37 2.43
CA THR A 117 -9.65 -12.72 3.73
C THR A 117 -10.53 -11.60 4.28
N LEU A 118 -10.11 -10.34 4.13
CA LEU A 118 -10.87 -9.17 4.60
C LEU A 118 -12.18 -8.95 3.84
N SER A 119 -12.25 -9.33 2.57
CA SER A 119 -13.49 -9.31 1.80
C SER A 119 -14.54 -10.30 2.35
N SER A 120 -14.07 -11.40 2.96
CA SER A 120 -14.94 -12.48 3.45
C SER A 120 -15.43 -12.27 4.88
N THR A 121 -14.65 -11.59 5.72
CA THR A 121 -14.96 -11.39 7.14
C THR A 121 -15.52 -9.99 7.38
N ARG A 122 -16.76 -9.89 7.87
CA ARG A 122 -17.35 -8.62 8.35
C ARG A 122 -16.66 -8.16 9.65
N GLY A 123 -15.49 -7.56 9.49
CA GLY A 123 -14.93 -6.49 10.33
C GLY A 123 -14.73 -6.76 11.82
N THR A 124 -13.55 -7.25 12.19
CA THR A 124 -12.74 -6.74 13.32
C THR A 124 -11.33 -7.30 13.18
N MET A 125 -10.33 -6.43 12.94
CA MET A 125 -8.92 -6.83 13.03
C MET A 125 -8.41 -6.43 14.41
N THR A 126 -8.01 -7.41 15.21
CA THR A 126 -7.27 -7.15 16.46
C THR A 126 -5.77 -7.09 16.16
N PRO A 127 -4.98 -6.30 16.92
CA PRO A 127 -3.53 -6.19 16.72
C PRO A 127 -2.76 -7.51 16.82
N ALA A 128 -3.39 -8.57 17.34
CA ALA A 128 -2.76 -9.85 17.63
C ALA A 128 -2.77 -10.86 16.46
N SER A 129 -3.50 -10.63 15.37
CA SER A 129 -3.68 -11.65 14.32
C SER A 129 -2.60 -11.66 13.23
N SER A 130 -1.62 -10.76 13.28
CA SER A 130 -0.39 -10.87 12.48
C SER A 130 0.68 -9.95 13.04
N SER A 131 1.73 -10.55 13.58
CA SER A 131 2.95 -9.84 13.95
C SER A 131 3.47 -9.05 12.74
N ARG A 132 3.29 -7.71 12.77
CA ARG A 132 3.74 -6.71 11.79
C ARG A 132 2.82 -6.39 10.59
N THR A 133 1.50 -6.49 10.72
CA THR A 133 0.59 -5.90 9.71
C THR A 133 0.21 -4.47 10.10
N SER A 134 0.95 -3.48 9.62
CA SER A 134 0.54 -2.07 9.68
C SER A 134 -0.39 -1.75 8.49
N ILE A 135 -1.63 -2.27 8.53
CA ILE A 135 -2.70 -1.71 7.69
C ILE A 135 -3.28 -0.54 8.47
N LEU A 136 -2.84 0.68 8.14
CA LEU A 136 -3.50 1.89 8.64
C LEU A 136 -4.84 2.02 7.88
N CYS A 137 -5.95 1.87 8.59
CA CYS A 137 -7.28 2.30 8.13
C CYS A 137 -7.53 3.77 8.50
#